data_AF-K5VY32-F1
#
_entry.id   AF-K5VY32-F1
#
_cell.length_a   1.000
_cell.length_b   1.000
_cell.length_c   1.000
_cell.angle_alpha   90.00
_cell.angle_beta   90.00
_cell.angle_gamma   90.00
#
_symmetry.space_group_name_H-M   'P 1'
#
loop_
_entity.id
_entity.type
_entity.pdbx_description
1 polymer ?
#
loop_
_entity_poly.entity_id
_entity_poly.type
_entity_poly.pdbx_seq_one_letter_code
_entity_poly.pdbx_strand_id
1 'polypeptide(L)'
;MDRMTHQRQVKELKEQRSLLEGCIADVLGELDELRHVLRENEIKGAYCAPVYTLPNEILGLIFQEAYEHKIDEDCPDTCILIATHVSRRWRQVAISLPRLWRCIHITLSKSLLELYLARSGTLLLVVLCIGQDLVTNGDEPEWTIDEWENNPWISLYVQRLIHLLCYVDRIEFIFIEASAYGLFDQFLDEIEDLEMPLLNFLKLTL
;
A
#
# COMPACT_ATOMS: atom_id res chain seq x y z
N MET A 1 -11.61 60.66 28.39
CA MET A 1 -10.50 59.73 28.07
C MET A 1 -9.56 60.48 27.14
N ASP A 2 -8.30 60.70 27.55
CA ASP A 2 -7.40 61.70 26.97
C ASP A 2 -6.75 61.20 25.66
N ARG A 3 -6.78 62.05 24.61
CA ARG A 3 -6.26 61.73 23.27
C ARG A 3 -4.76 61.43 23.31
N MET A 4 -4.04 62.05 24.24
CA MET A 4 -2.61 61.80 24.44
C MET A 4 -2.32 60.42 25.03
N THR A 5 -3.14 59.95 25.98
CA THR A 5 -3.01 58.58 26.51
C THR A 5 -3.25 57.51 25.44
N HIS A 6 -4.24 57.72 24.56
CA HIS A 6 -4.52 56.79 23.47
C HIS A 6 -3.38 56.74 22.43
N GLN A 7 -2.81 57.88 22.05
CA GLN A 7 -1.67 57.92 21.12
C GLN A 7 -0.42 57.24 21.69
N ARG A 8 -0.16 57.40 23.00
CA ARG A 8 0.95 56.73 23.68
C ARG A 8 0.78 55.21 23.67
N GLN A 9 -0.42 54.72 23.98
CA GLN A 9 -0.73 53.29 23.99
C GLN A 9 -0.61 52.65 22.59
N VAL A 10 -1.05 53.34 21.54
CA VAL A 10 -0.91 52.86 20.16
C VAL A 10 0.57 52.79 19.74
N LYS A 11 1.41 53.75 20.18
CA LYS A 11 2.85 53.71 19.92
C LYS A 11 3.51 52.52 20.60
N GLU A 12 3.20 52.29 21.87
CA GLU A 12 3.74 51.17 22.65
C GLU A 12 3.34 49.81 22.06
N LEU A 13 2.08 49.64 21.66
CA LEU A 13 1.62 48.41 21.00
C LEU A 13 2.31 48.16 19.65
N LYS A 14 2.62 49.21 18.88
CA LYS A 14 3.36 49.07 17.63
C LYS A 14 4.81 48.64 17.87
N GLU A 15 5.44 49.19 18.90
CA GLU A 15 6.80 48.80 19.30
C GLU A 15 6.83 47.34 19.78
N GLN A 16 5.88 46.93 20.62
CA GLN A 16 5.74 45.54 21.06
C GLN A 16 5.49 44.58 19.90
N ARG A 17 4.61 44.96 18.96
CA ARG A 17 4.34 44.16 17.76
C ARG A 17 5.59 44.00 16.91
N SER A 18 6.34 45.08 16.66
CA SER A 18 7.60 45.01 15.91
C SER A 18 8.61 44.09 16.59
N LEU A 19 8.66 44.08 17.92
CA LEU A 19 9.58 43.25 18.68
C LEU A 19 9.18 41.77 18.61
N LEU A 20 7.88 41.48 18.75
CA LEU A 20 7.33 40.13 18.57
C LEU A 20 7.55 39.58 17.16
N GLU A 21 7.35 40.41 16.12
CA GLU A 21 7.61 40.01 14.73
C GLU A 21 9.09 39.65 14.51
N GLY A 22 10.01 40.37 15.16
CA GLY A 22 11.43 40.02 15.19
C GLY A 22 11.69 38.67 15.87
N CYS A 23 11.16 38.46 17.08
CA CYS A 23 11.33 37.19 17.80
C CYS A 23 10.74 35.99 17.04
N ILE A 24 9.62 36.16 16.33
CA ILE A 24 9.04 35.11 15.50
C ILE A 24 9.99 34.76 14.35
N ALA A 25 10.57 35.76 13.68
CA ALA A 25 11.53 35.53 12.60
C ALA A 25 12.77 34.77 13.10
N ASP A 26 13.28 35.12 14.29
CA ASP A 26 14.43 34.46 14.89
C ASP A 26 14.13 32.98 15.21
N VAL A 27 12.99 32.69 15.87
CA VAL A 27 12.59 31.31 16.21
C VAL A 27 12.34 30.47 14.96
N LEU A 28 11.76 31.06 13.91
CA LEU A 28 11.57 30.36 12.63
C LEU A 28 12.92 30.04 11.98
N GLY A 29 13.90 30.96 12.07
CA GLY A 29 15.26 30.72 11.62
C GLY A 29 15.92 29.54 12.35
N GLU A 30 15.84 29.52 13.68
CA GLU A 30 16.36 28.41 14.50
C GLU A 30 15.69 27.06 14.16
N LEU A 31 14.37 27.07 13.92
CA LEU A 31 13.64 25.86 13.52
C LEU A 31 14.10 25.31 12.17
N ASP A 32 14.35 26.19 11.19
CA ASP A 32 14.84 25.77 9.87
C ASP A 32 16.28 25.23 9.95
N GLU A 33 17.14 25.81 10.78
CA GLU A 33 18.48 25.28 11.06
C GLU A 33 18.42 23.90 11.73
N LEU A 34 17.58 23.74 12.76
CA LEU A 34 17.40 22.44 13.42
C LEU A 34 16.87 21.37 12.47
N ARG A 35 15.91 21.72 11.62
CA ARG A 35 15.40 20.81 10.56
C ARG A 35 16.50 20.41 9.59
N HIS A 36 17.38 21.34 9.22
CA HIS A 36 18.51 21.04 8.36
C HIS A 36 19.47 20.05 9.03
N VAL A 37 19.83 20.28 10.30
CA VAL A 37 20.72 19.38 11.06
C VAL A 37 20.10 17.99 11.27
N LEU A 38 18.81 17.92 11.61
CA LEU A 38 18.11 16.65 11.75
C LEU A 38 18.12 15.86 10.44
N ARG A 39 17.83 16.52 9.31
CA ARG A 39 17.87 15.88 7.99
C ARG A 39 19.27 15.38 7.65
N GLU A 40 20.32 16.13 7.95
CA GLU A 40 21.70 15.66 7.75
C GLU A 40 22.02 14.43 8.61
N ASN A 41 21.60 14.45 9.88
CA ASN A 41 21.85 13.35 10.80
C ASN A 41 21.04 12.10 10.43
N GLU A 42 19.81 12.25 9.98
CA GLU A 42 18.99 11.16 9.43
C GLU A 42 19.67 10.53 8.22
N ILE A 43 20.20 11.36 7.30
CA ILE A 43 20.91 10.87 6.12
C ILE A 43 22.18 10.11 6.54
N LYS A 44 22.99 10.66 7.46
CA LYS A 44 24.20 10.00 7.98
C LYS A 44 23.85 8.70 8.71
N GLY A 45 22.82 8.71 9.55
CA GLY A 45 22.34 7.54 10.27
C GLY A 45 21.81 6.46 9.34
N ALA A 46 21.09 6.85 8.28
CA ALA A 46 20.61 5.93 7.26
C ALA A 46 21.78 5.21 6.59
N TYR A 47 22.81 5.91 6.13
CA TYR A 47 23.98 5.27 5.49
C TYR A 47 24.79 4.38 6.44
N CYS A 48 24.71 4.60 7.74
CA CYS A 48 25.35 3.76 8.76
C CYS A 48 24.50 2.56 9.20
N ALA A 49 23.24 2.46 8.76
CA ALA A 49 22.40 1.33 9.13
C ALA A 49 22.95 0.05 8.49
N PRO A 50 23.04 -1.07 9.23
CA PRO A 50 23.62 -2.33 8.73
C PRO A 50 23.01 -2.83 7.43
N VAL A 51 21.74 -2.50 7.15
CA VAL A 51 21.06 -2.87 5.92
C VAL A 51 21.68 -2.28 4.65
N TYR A 52 22.36 -1.12 4.76
CA TYR A 52 23.04 -0.49 3.62
C TYR A 52 24.37 -1.13 3.26
N THR A 53 24.98 -1.91 4.15
CA THR A 53 26.23 -2.64 3.87
C THR A 53 25.98 -4.04 3.33
N LEU A 54 24.75 -4.55 3.41
CA LEU A 54 24.40 -5.85 2.84
C LEU A 54 24.66 -5.86 1.33
N PRO A 55 25.07 -6.98 0.73
CA PRO A 55 25.03 -7.19 -0.72
C PRO A 55 23.59 -7.17 -1.27
N ASN A 56 23.43 -6.96 -2.58
CA ASN A 56 22.10 -6.92 -3.21
C ASN A 56 21.39 -8.28 -3.15
N GLU A 57 22.15 -9.38 -3.17
CA GLU A 57 21.68 -10.75 -3.08
C GLU A 57 21.02 -11.00 -1.73
N ILE A 58 21.67 -10.57 -0.65
CA ILE A 58 21.14 -10.72 0.71
C ILE A 58 19.90 -9.83 0.90
N LEU A 59 19.92 -8.60 0.38
CA LEU A 59 18.76 -7.74 0.42
C LEU A 59 17.57 -8.34 -0.37
N GLY A 60 17.86 -8.98 -1.50
CA GLY A 60 16.85 -9.68 -2.30
C GLY A 60 16.25 -10.88 -1.58
N LEU A 61 17.06 -11.66 -0.87
CA LEU A 61 16.58 -12.75 -0.03
C LEU A 61 15.69 -12.22 1.10
N ILE A 62 16.10 -11.15 1.79
CA ILE A 62 15.26 -10.51 2.82
C ILE A 62 13.90 -10.10 2.25
N PHE A 63 13.86 -9.52 1.05
CA PHE A 63 12.58 -9.15 0.42
C PHE A 63 11.72 -10.37 0.08
N GLN A 64 12.32 -11.45 -0.40
CA GLN A 64 11.60 -12.68 -0.71
C GLN A 64 11.03 -13.30 0.55
N GLU A 65 11.84 -13.47 1.60
CA GLU A 65 11.39 -14.02 2.88
C GLU A 65 10.31 -13.16 3.54
N ALA A 66 10.50 -11.83 3.55
CA ALA A 66 9.53 -10.90 4.13
C ALA A 66 8.18 -10.88 3.38
N TYR A 67 8.15 -11.35 2.14
CA TYR A 67 6.96 -11.36 1.30
C TYR A 67 6.32 -12.74 1.18
N GLU A 68 7.11 -13.82 1.20
CA GLU A 68 6.64 -15.21 1.17
C GLU A 68 5.97 -15.61 2.51
N HIS A 69 6.42 -15.06 3.65
CA HIS A 69 5.90 -15.39 4.98
C HIS A 69 4.62 -14.65 5.43
N LYS A 70 3.99 -13.84 4.56
CA LYS A 70 2.87 -12.95 4.95
C LYS A 70 1.58 -13.17 4.18
N ILE A 71 1.40 -14.37 3.65
CA ILE A 71 0.09 -14.82 3.17
C ILE A 71 -0.83 -15.16 4.37
N ASP A 72 -0.32 -15.12 5.61
CA ASP A 72 -1.15 -15.21 6.82
C ASP A 72 -2.01 -13.94 7.03
N GLU A 73 -3.24 -14.17 7.51
CA GLU A 73 -4.41 -13.27 7.59
C GLU A 73 -4.15 -11.89 8.26
N ASP A 74 -3.10 -11.74 9.06
CA ASP A 74 -2.88 -10.56 9.92
C ASP A 74 -2.00 -9.45 9.30
N CYS A 75 -1.57 -9.53 8.03
CA CYS A 75 -0.71 -8.50 7.43
C CYS A 75 -1.41 -7.70 6.32
N PRO A 76 -2.23 -6.68 6.67
CA PRO A 76 -3.05 -5.95 5.70
C PRO A 76 -2.26 -5.16 4.63
N ASP A 77 -0.95 -4.97 4.80
CA ASP A 77 -0.19 -4.00 4.01
C ASP A 77 1.20 -4.47 3.55
N THR A 78 1.42 -5.77 3.32
CA THR A 78 2.63 -6.16 2.57
C THR A 78 2.50 -5.95 1.09
N CYS A 79 2.55 -4.67 0.72
CA CYS A 79 2.74 -4.26 -0.65
C CYS A 79 4.24 -4.11 -0.93
N ILE A 80 4.77 -4.90 -1.88
CA ILE A 80 6.16 -4.76 -2.34
C ILE A 80 6.50 -3.32 -2.77
N LEU A 81 5.48 -2.53 -3.13
CA LEU A 81 5.62 -1.11 -3.40
C LEU A 81 6.34 -0.37 -2.26
N ILE A 82 6.10 -0.72 -0.99
CA ILE A 82 6.78 -0.11 0.16
C ILE A 82 8.30 -0.21 -0.01
N ALA A 83 8.82 -1.41 -0.32
CA ALA A 83 10.25 -1.62 -0.55
C ALA A 83 10.76 -0.77 -1.74
N THR A 84 9.95 -0.58 -2.78
CA THR A 84 10.32 0.27 -3.93
C THR A 84 10.37 1.76 -3.61
N HIS A 85 9.78 2.19 -2.49
CA HIS A 85 9.76 3.59 -2.05
C HIS A 85 10.83 3.94 -1.00
N VAL A 86 11.51 2.95 -0.40
CA VAL A 86 12.55 3.19 0.63
C VAL A 86 13.78 3.92 0.08
N SER A 87 14.41 3.38 -0.96
CA SER A 87 15.62 3.97 -1.56
C SER A 87 15.78 3.56 -3.02
N ARG A 88 16.64 4.26 -3.78
CA ARG A 88 16.96 3.87 -5.17
C ARG A 88 17.51 2.45 -5.26
N ARG A 89 18.35 2.06 -4.29
CA ARG A 89 18.96 0.73 -4.22
C ARG A 89 17.91 -0.35 -3.96
N TRP A 90 17.03 -0.14 -2.98
CA TRP A 90 15.94 -1.06 -2.68
C TRP A 90 14.99 -1.23 -3.86
N ARG A 91 14.65 -0.12 -4.53
CA ARG A 91 13.85 -0.15 -5.75
C ARG A 91 14.49 -1.00 -6.84
N GLN A 92 15.78 -0.81 -7.11
CA GLN A 92 16.49 -1.59 -8.13
C GLN A 92 16.47 -3.09 -7.82
N VAL A 93 16.75 -3.46 -6.56
CA VAL A 93 16.72 -4.86 -6.11
C VAL A 93 15.31 -5.42 -6.22
N ALA A 94 14.29 -4.76 -5.67
CA ALA A 94 12.90 -5.23 -5.71
C ALA A 94 12.37 -5.38 -7.15
N ILE A 95 12.67 -4.43 -8.03
CA ILE A 95 12.27 -4.49 -9.45
C ILE A 95 12.96 -5.65 -10.19
N SER A 96 14.19 -6.00 -9.79
CA SER A 96 14.95 -7.10 -10.42
C SER A 96 14.52 -8.50 -10.02
N LEU A 97 13.54 -8.62 -9.11
CA LEU A 97 13.11 -9.89 -8.52
C LEU A 97 11.66 -10.21 -8.92
N PRO A 98 11.43 -10.91 -10.05
CA PRO A 98 10.08 -11.21 -10.54
C PRO A 98 9.18 -11.91 -9.52
N ARG A 99 9.77 -12.74 -8.63
CA ARG A 99 9.05 -13.43 -7.56
C ARG A 99 8.29 -12.50 -6.61
N LEU A 100 8.78 -11.28 -6.39
CA LEU A 100 8.11 -10.31 -5.52
C LEU A 100 6.85 -9.70 -6.15
N TRP A 101 6.68 -9.87 -7.46
CA TRP A 101 5.58 -9.31 -8.25
C TRP A 101 4.57 -10.37 -8.67
N ARG A 102 4.73 -11.62 -8.21
CA ARG A 102 3.80 -12.69 -8.57
C ARG A 102 2.53 -12.67 -7.74
N CYS A 103 2.56 -12.14 -6.52
CA CYS A 103 1.39 -12.11 -5.63
C CYS A 103 0.58 -10.84 -5.87
N ILE A 104 -0.70 -10.98 -6.17
CA ILE A 104 -1.59 -9.90 -6.59
C ILE A 104 -2.82 -9.90 -5.68
N HIS A 105 -3.10 -8.76 -5.08
CA HIS A 105 -4.39 -8.51 -4.42
C HIS A 105 -5.39 -7.97 -5.46
N ILE A 106 -6.62 -8.48 -5.46
CA ILE A 106 -7.65 -8.12 -6.45
C ILE A 106 -8.11 -6.65 -6.30
N THR A 107 -7.84 -6.04 -5.16
CA THR A 107 -8.11 -4.63 -4.88
C THR A 107 -7.27 -3.66 -5.73
N LEU A 108 -6.22 -4.12 -6.41
CA LEU A 108 -5.33 -3.27 -7.19
C LEU A 108 -6.04 -2.54 -8.35
N SER A 109 -5.57 -1.33 -8.64
CA SER A 109 -5.98 -0.59 -9.84
C SER A 109 -5.46 -1.28 -11.10
N LYS A 110 -6.08 -1.02 -12.26
CA LYS A 110 -5.63 -1.54 -13.56
C LYS A 110 -4.15 -1.24 -13.84
N SER A 111 -3.69 -0.04 -13.53
CA SER A 111 -2.29 0.36 -13.75
C SER A 111 -1.31 -0.41 -12.87
N LEU A 112 -1.68 -0.70 -11.62
CA LEU A 112 -0.88 -1.55 -10.74
C LEU A 112 -0.90 -2.99 -11.21
N LEU A 113 -2.04 -3.49 -11.68
CA LEU A 113 -2.14 -4.83 -12.25
C LEU A 113 -1.17 -5.00 -13.41
N GLU A 114 -1.23 -4.12 -14.41
CA GLU A 114 -0.31 -4.11 -15.55
C GLU A 114 1.17 -4.07 -15.12
N LEU A 115 1.50 -3.32 -14.07
CA LEU A 115 2.84 -3.29 -13.51
C LEU A 115 3.25 -4.65 -12.93
N TYR A 116 2.40 -5.32 -12.16
CA TYR A 116 2.67 -6.64 -11.61
C TYR A 116 2.81 -7.69 -12.73
N LEU A 117 1.97 -7.62 -13.76
CA LEU A 117 2.08 -8.48 -14.94
C LEU A 117 3.42 -8.31 -15.66
N ALA A 118 3.82 -7.06 -15.89
CA ALA A 118 5.08 -6.76 -16.57
C ALA A 118 6.30 -7.21 -15.76
N ARG A 119 6.23 -7.14 -14.43
CA ARG A 119 7.36 -7.43 -13.53
C ARG A 119 7.48 -8.89 -13.11
N SER A 120 6.35 -9.60 -13.00
CA SER A 120 6.32 -11.05 -12.72
C SER A 120 6.91 -11.90 -13.86
N GLY A 121 7.01 -11.35 -15.08
CA GLY A 121 7.70 -11.97 -16.19
C GLY A 121 6.92 -13.13 -16.79
N THR A 122 7.35 -14.37 -16.52
CA THR A 122 6.66 -15.61 -16.92
C THR A 122 6.23 -16.45 -15.72
N LEU A 123 6.38 -15.92 -14.51
CA LEU A 123 6.00 -16.64 -13.29
C LEU A 123 4.49 -16.72 -13.15
N LEU A 124 4.05 -17.83 -12.55
CA LEU A 124 2.66 -18.05 -12.15
C LEU A 124 2.25 -16.98 -11.14
N LEU A 125 1.18 -16.26 -11.46
CA LEU A 125 0.61 -15.25 -10.58
C LEU A 125 -0.17 -15.93 -9.48
N VAL A 126 0.03 -15.47 -8.26
CA VAL A 126 -0.74 -15.87 -7.09
C VAL A 126 -1.75 -14.78 -6.84
N VAL A 127 -3.03 -15.09 -6.98
CA VAL A 127 -4.09 -14.15 -6.65
C VAL A 127 -4.58 -14.46 -5.25
N LEU A 128 -4.55 -13.43 -4.39
CA LEU A 128 -5.10 -13.49 -3.04
C LEU A 128 -6.47 -12.83 -3.03
N CYS A 129 -7.49 -13.64 -2.73
CA CYS A 129 -8.85 -13.23 -2.47
C CYS A 129 -9.02 -13.07 -0.96
N ILE A 130 -8.46 -12.00 -0.40
CA ILE A 130 -8.72 -11.65 0.99
C ILE A 130 -10.10 -11.00 1.00
N GLY A 131 -11.05 -11.57 1.74
CA GLY A 131 -12.29 -10.86 2.01
C GLY A 131 -11.85 -9.54 2.62
N GLN A 132 -12.24 -8.40 2.06
CA GLN A 132 -12.11 -7.20 2.88
C GLN A 132 -13.00 -7.47 4.07
N ASP A 133 -12.39 -7.82 5.20
CA ASP A 133 -12.83 -7.34 6.49
C ASP A 133 -12.98 -5.85 6.28
N LEU A 134 -14.18 -5.46 5.86
CA LEU A 134 -14.69 -4.12 6.02
C LEU A 134 -14.43 -3.89 7.49
N VAL A 135 -13.39 -3.12 7.80
CA VAL A 135 -12.93 -2.83 9.15
C VAL A 135 -14.09 -2.15 9.88
N THR A 136 -15.03 -2.94 10.34
CA THR A 136 -16.19 -2.55 11.12
C THR A 136 -15.81 -2.78 12.56
N ASN A 137 -14.88 -1.96 13.06
CA ASN A 137 -14.63 -1.72 14.49
C ASN A 137 -14.93 -2.90 15.44
N GLY A 138 -14.41 -4.11 15.17
CA GLY A 138 -14.44 -5.24 16.10
C GLY A 138 -15.77 -6.02 16.22
N ASP A 139 -16.80 -5.72 15.43
CA ASP A 139 -17.97 -6.60 15.32
C ASP A 139 -17.91 -7.28 13.94
N GLU A 140 -17.65 -8.60 13.92
CA GLU A 140 -17.83 -9.43 12.73
C GLU A 140 -19.26 -9.18 12.24
N PRO A 141 -19.46 -8.59 11.05
CA PRO A 141 -20.80 -8.43 10.55
C PRO A 141 -21.30 -9.82 10.18
N GLU A 142 -22.36 -10.26 10.85
CA GLU A 142 -23.12 -11.44 10.46
C GLU A 142 -23.89 -11.07 9.17
N TRP A 143 -23.17 -10.96 8.05
CA TRP A 143 -23.77 -10.64 6.76
C TRP A 143 -24.78 -11.73 6.42
N THR A 144 -26.03 -11.33 6.21
CA THR A 144 -27.01 -12.24 5.63
C THR A 144 -26.64 -12.52 4.17
N ILE A 145 -27.01 -13.70 3.65
CA ILE A 145 -26.80 -14.06 2.23
C ILE A 145 -27.35 -12.96 1.30
N ASP A 146 -28.50 -12.37 1.64
CA ASP A 146 -29.12 -11.29 0.86
C ASP A 146 -28.28 -10.00 0.85
N GLU A 147 -27.66 -9.62 1.96
CA GLU A 147 -26.78 -8.44 2.01
C GLU A 147 -25.47 -8.66 1.26
N TRP A 148 -24.99 -9.91 1.27
CA TRP A 148 -23.84 -10.33 0.51
C TRP A 148 -24.15 -10.26 -0.99
N GLU A 149 -25.18 -10.95 -1.52
CA GLU A 149 -25.51 -10.95 -2.95
C GLU A 149 -25.75 -9.54 -3.54
N ASN A 150 -26.26 -8.61 -2.73
CA ASN A 150 -26.53 -7.24 -3.16
C ASN A 150 -25.34 -6.29 -2.97
N ASN A 151 -24.18 -6.77 -2.52
CA ASN A 151 -23.03 -5.92 -2.25
C ASN A 151 -22.34 -5.49 -3.56
N PRO A 152 -22.31 -4.18 -3.90
CA PRO A 152 -21.73 -3.69 -5.15
C PRO A 152 -20.24 -4.00 -5.30
N TRP A 153 -19.53 -4.23 -4.18
CA TRP A 153 -18.12 -4.55 -4.20
C TRP A 153 -17.87 -5.92 -4.81
N ILE A 154 -18.70 -6.92 -4.55
CA ILE A 154 -18.51 -8.29 -5.07
C ILE A 154 -18.53 -8.29 -6.59
N SER A 155 -19.53 -7.65 -7.20
CA SER A 155 -19.59 -7.52 -8.66
C SER A 155 -18.34 -6.84 -9.23
N LEU A 156 -17.83 -5.80 -8.56
CA LEU A 156 -16.59 -5.14 -8.97
C LEU A 156 -15.36 -6.06 -8.84
N TYR A 157 -15.28 -6.89 -7.80
CA TYR A 157 -14.21 -7.87 -7.61
C TYR A 157 -14.25 -8.95 -8.70
N VAL A 158 -15.44 -9.53 -8.94
CA VAL A 158 -15.64 -10.55 -9.97
C VAL A 158 -15.27 -9.99 -11.35
N GLN A 159 -15.73 -8.78 -11.69
CA GLN A 159 -15.35 -8.10 -12.94
C GLN A 159 -13.85 -7.88 -13.07
N ARG A 160 -13.15 -7.56 -11.97
CA ARG A 160 -11.68 -7.39 -11.98
C ARG A 160 -10.96 -8.72 -12.17
N LEU A 161 -11.46 -9.79 -11.57
CA LEU A 161 -10.94 -11.14 -11.74
C LEU A 161 -11.11 -11.63 -13.18
N ILE A 162 -12.31 -11.47 -13.74
CA ILE A 162 -12.58 -11.79 -15.15
C ILE A 162 -11.68 -10.96 -16.05
N HIS A 163 -11.59 -9.65 -15.79
CA HIS A 163 -10.67 -8.79 -16.54
C HIS A 163 -9.25 -9.32 -16.45
N LEU A 164 -8.74 -9.72 -15.28
CA LEU A 164 -7.41 -10.31 -15.12
C LEU A 164 -7.24 -11.60 -15.93
N LEU A 165 -8.22 -12.51 -15.94
CA LEU A 165 -8.19 -13.73 -16.73
C LEU A 165 -8.12 -13.48 -18.23
N CYS A 166 -8.68 -12.37 -18.72
CA CYS A 166 -8.54 -11.99 -20.13
C CYS A 166 -7.10 -11.63 -20.53
N TYR A 167 -6.21 -11.29 -19.59
CA TYR A 167 -4.81 -10.93 -19.89
C TYR A 167 -3.81 -12.02 -19.52
N VAL A 168 -4.20 -13.00 -18.71
CA VAL A 168 -3.25 -13.92 -18.11
C VAL A 168 -3.81 -15.34 -18.03
N ASP A 169 -3.06 -16.26 -18.61
CA ASP A 169 -3.31 -17.70 -18.62
C ASP A 169 -2.61 -18.46 -17.47
N ARG A 170 -1.80 -17.76 -16.68
CA ARG A 170 -0.92 -18.32 -15.64
C ARG A 170 -1.27 -17.83 -14.24
N ILE A 171 -2.45 -18.17 -13.75
CA ILE A 171 -2.93 -17.79 -12.42
C ILE A 171 -3.10 -19.01 -11.52
N GLU A 172 -2.69 -18.88 -10.25
CA GLU A 172 -2.93 -19.78 -9.14
C GLU A 172 -3.67 -19.02 -8.03
N PHE A 173 -4.74 -19.60 -7.50
CA PHE A 173 -5.49 -19.04 -6.38
C PHE A 173 -5.06 -19.78 -5.13
N ILE A 174 -4.39 -19.10 -4.20
CA ILE A 174 -3.82 -19.74 -3.00
C ILE A 174 -4.75 -19.63 -1.79
N PHE A 175 -5.59 -18.60 -1.73
CA PHE A 175 -6.38 -18.33 -0.55
C PHE A 175 -7.72 -17.71 -0.92
N ILE A 176 -8.79 -18.42 -0.56
CA ILE A 176 -10.16 -17.94 -0.53
C ILE A 176 -10.59 -18.12 0.92
N GLU A 177 -10.62 -17.03 1.66
CA GLU A 177 -11.15 -17.03 3.02
C GLU A 177 -12.60 -17.55 3.00
N ALA A 178 -13.09 -18.11 4.10
CA ALA A 178 -14.45 -18.66 4.11
C ALA A 178 -15.53 -17.61 3.76
N SER A 179 -15.26 -16.35 4.10
CA SER A 179 -16.07 -15.19 3.74
C SER A 179 -16.09 -14.88 2.23
N ALA A 180 -15.15 -15.43 1.46
CA ALA A 180 -14.99 -15.21 0.03
C ALA A 180 -15.53 -16.35 -0.85
N TYR A 181 -16.11 -17.42 -0.28
CA TYR A 181 -16.68 -18.53 -1.07
C TYR A 181 -17.78 -18.08 -2.02
N GLY A 182 -18.73 -17.25 -1.57
CA GLY A 182 -19.78 -16.75 -2.46
C GLY A 182 -19.20 -15.98 -3.65
N LEU A 183 -18.12 -15.22 -3.43
CA LEU A 183 -17.50 -14.41 -4.49
C LEU A 183 -16.88 -15.32 -5.53
N PHE A 184 -16.31 -16.42 -5.06
CA PHE A 184 -15.77 -17.45 -5.90
C PHE A 184 -16.85 -18.20 -6.69
N ASP A 185 -17.98 -18.54 -6.07
CA ASP A 185 -19.11 -19.18 -6.75
C ASP A 185 -19.66 -18.27 -7.86
N GLN A 186 -19.94 -17.00 -7.57
CA GLN A 186 -20.38 -16.03 -8.58
C GLN A 186 -19.34 -15.87 -9.71
N PHE A 187 -18.06 -15.86 -9.35
CA PHE A 187 -16.98 -15.80 -10.34
C PHE A 187 -16.92 -17.04 -11.24
N LEU A 188 -17.13 -18.24 -10.69
CA LEU A 188 -17.20 -19.47 -11.47
C LEU A 188 -18.40 -19.47 -12.41
N ASP A 189 -19.57 -19.04 -11.93
CA ASP A 189 -20.78 -18.91 -12.76
C ASP A 189 -20.54 -17.94 -13.93
N GLU A 190 -19.96 -16.76 -13.68
CA GLU A 190 -19.64 -15.79 -14.74
C GLU A 190 -18.57 -16.33 -15.72
N ILE A 191 -17.60 -17.12 -15.26
CA ILE A 191 -16.62 -17.78 -16.15
C ILE A 191 -17.31 -18.81 -17.06
N GLU A 192 -18.21 -19.62 -16.50
CA GLU A 192 -18.98 -20.62 -17.24
C GLU A 192 -19.82 -19.96 -18.34
N ASP A 193 -20.52 -18.88 -17.98
CA ASP A 193 -21.32 -18.08 -18.93
C ASP A 193 -20.48 -17.46 -20.05
N LEU A 194 -19.20 -17.13 -19.77
CA LEU A 194 -18.28 -16.55 -20.75
C LEU A 194 -17.59 -17.59 -21.65
N GLU A 195 -17.88 -18.89 -21.48
CA GLU A 195 -17.24 -20.00 -22.18
C GLU A 195 -15.71 -19.93 -22.15
N MET A 196 -15.13 -19.34 -21.10
CA MET A 196 -13.68 -19.18 -21.04
C MET A 196 -13.03 -20.56 -20.95
N PRO A 197 -11.95 -20.83 -21.72
CA PRO A 197 -11.31 -22.13 -21.72
C PRO A 197 -10.86 -22.45 -20.31
N LEU A 198 -11.54 -23.44 -19.71
CA LEU A 198 -11.40 -23.90 -18.34
C LEU A 198 -9.93 -23.80 -17.90
N LEU A 199 -9.75 -23.05 -16.82
CA LEU A 199 -8.47 -22.75 -16.20
C LEU A 199 -7.65 -24.03 -15.97
N ASN A 200 -6.80 -24.40 -16.92
CA ASN A 200 -5.86 -25.53 -16.76
C ASN A 200 -4.91 -25.33 -15.56
N PHE A 201 -4.93 -24.15 -14.94
CA PHE A 201 -4.06 -23.72 -13.86
C PHE A 201 -4.82 -23.27 -12.60
N LEU A 202 -6.15 -23.38 -12.56
CA LEU A 202 -6.92 -23.15 -11.33
C LEU A 202 -6.63 -24.29 -10.36
N LYS A 203 -5.59 -24.10 -9.55
CA LYS A 203 -5.29 -24.96 -8.42
C LYS A 203 -5.86 -24.29 -7.18
N LEU A 204 -6.97 -24.84 -6.68
CA LEU A 204 -7.50 -24.48 -5.38
C LEU A 204 -6.69 -25.22 -4.32
N THR A 205 -5.99 -24.46 -3.48
CA THR A 205 -5.34 -25.00 -2.29
C THR A 205 -6.24 -24.64 -1.11
N LEU A 206 -6.99 -25.62 -0.62
CA LEU A 206 -7.84 -25.54 0.58
C LEU A 206 -7.02 -25.89 1.82
#